data_AF-A0A963EZ30-F1
#
_entry.id   AF-A0A963EZ30-F1
#
_cell.length_a   1.000
_cell.length_b   1.000
_cell.length_c   1.000
_cell.angle_alpha   90.00
_cell.angle_beta   90.00
_cell.angle_gamma   90.00
#
_symmetry.space_group_name_H-M   'P 1'
#
loop_
_entity.id
_entity.type
_entity.pdbx_description
1 polymer ?
#
loop_
_entity_poly.entity_id
_entity_poly.type
_entity_poly.pdbx_seq_one_letter_code
_entity_poly.pdbx_strand_id
1 'polypeptide(L)' 'MSSNSVVILSGARTPMGGLLGSLAPVAAPALASTAIAAAIERAGIAAGDVDEVFMGCVLPAGLKQCP' A
#
# COMPACT_ATOMS: atom_id res chain seq x y z
N MET A 1 19.48 21.01 -3.59
CA MET A 1 18.05 20.67 -3.70
C MET A 1 17.24 21.89 -3.30
N SER A 2 16.15 22.21 -4.01
CA SER A 2 15.17 23.17 -3.49
C SER A 2 14.43 22.51 -2.32
N SER A 3 13.98 23.31 -1.34
CA SER A 3 13.24 22.82 -0.16
C SER A 3 11.92 22.12 -0.49
N ASN A 4 11.39 22.31 -1.71
CA ASN A 4 10.11 21.75 -2.18
C ASN A 4 10.31 20.60 -3.20
N SER A 5 11.42 19.87 -3.11
CA SER A 5 11.63 18.71 -4.00
C SER A 5 10.83 17.51 -3.50
N VAL A 6 10.05 16.87 -4.38
CA VAL A 6 9.38 15.60 -4.08
C VAL A 6 10.38 14.46 -4.22
N VAL A 7 10.47 13.59 -3.22
CA VAL A 7 11.41 12.47 -3.18
C VAL A 7 10.70 11.16 -2.86
N ILE A 8 11.22 10.05 -3.38
CA ILE A 8 10.74 8.69 -3.07
C ILE A 8 11.69 8.10 -2.03
N LEU A 9 11.19 7.86 -0.82
CA LEU A 9 12.00 7.31 0.27
C LEU A 9 12.21 5.80 0.14
N SER A 10 11.18 5.07 -0.29
CA SER A 10 11.23 3.61 -0.41
C SER A 10 10.11 3.08 -1.32
N GLY A 11 10.16 1.77 -1.59
CA GLY A 11 9.09 1.05 -2.27
C GLY A 11 9.03 -0.42 -1.83
N ALA A 12 7.82 -0.97 -1.84
CA ALA A 12 7.55 -2.38 -1.56
C ALA A 12 6.31 -2.86 -2.32
N ARG A 13 6.19 -4.18 -2.48
CA ARG A 13 5.05 -4.83 -3.11
C ARG A 13 4.85 -6.22 -2.52
N THR A 14 3.63 -6.74 -2.62
CA THR A 14 3.38 -8.16 -2.43
C THR A 14 3.90 -8.97 -3.64
N PRO A 15 4.04 -10.30 -3.50
CA PRO A 15 4.02 -11.19 -4.65
C PRO A 15 2.73 -11.01 -5.45
N MET A 16 2.78 -11.35 -6.75
CA MET A 16 1.60 -11.37 -7.61
C MET A 16 0.99 -12.76 -7.56
N GLY A 17 -0.28 -12.86 -7.16
CA GLY A 17 -1.05 -14.09 -7.23
C GLY A 17 -1.70 -14.26 -8.60
N GLY A 18 -1.77 -15.50 -9.10
CA GLY A 18 -2.63 -15.82 -10.25
C GLY A 18 -4.12 -15.70 -9.88
N LEU A 19 -4.98 -15.55 -10.90
CA LEU A 19 -6.43 -15.60 -10.71
C LEU A 19 -6.82 -16.92 -10.05
N LEU A 20 -7.56 -16.85 -8.93
CA LEU A 20 -7.92 -17.99 -8.08
C LEU A 20 -6.70 -18.78 -7.54
N GLY A 21 -5.55 -18.13 -7.41
CA GLY A 21 -4.31 -18.72 -6.90
C GLY A 21 -4.06 -18.50 -5.41
N SER A 22 -2.80 -18.51 -5.01
CA SER A 22 -2.34 -18.50 -3.60
C SER A 22 -2.80 -17.30 -2.77
N LEU A 23 -3.06 -16.16 -3.39
CA LEU A 23 -3.51 -14.93 -2.72
C LEU A 23 -5.03 -14.70 -2.82
N ALA A 24 -5.78 -15.59 -3.49
CA ALA A 24 -7.23 -15.49 -3.62
C ALA A 24 -7.99 -15.35 -2.28
N PRO A 25 -7.60 -16.00 -1.17
CA PRO A 25 -8.33 -15.85 0.10
C PRO A 25 -8.02 -14.53 0.82
N VAL A 26 -7.07 -13.71 0.34
CA VAL A 26 -6.64 -12.48 1.00
C VAL A 26 -7.38 -11.28 0.42
N ALA A 27 -8.05 -10.52 1.28
CA ALA A 27 -8.74 -9.31 0.86
C ALA A 27 -7.75 -8.24 0.35
N ALA A 28 -8.15 -7.47 -0.67
CA ALA A 28 -7.30 -6.43 -1.26
C ALA A 28 -6.74 -5.40 -0.24
N PRO A 29 -7.49 -4.91 0.77
CA PRO A 29 -6.95 -4.01 1.78
C PRO A 29 -5.81 -4.63 2.61
N ALA A 30 -5.82 -5.94 2.84
CA ALA A 30 -4.75 -6.63 3.57
C ALA A 30 -3.47 -6.77 2.73
N LEU A 31 -3.61 -6.98 1.41
CA LEU A 31 -2.47 -6.96 0.49
C LEU A 31 -1.85 -5.55 0.44
N ALA A 32 -2.70 -4.53 0.34
CA ALA A 32 -2.33 -3.13 0.38
C ALA A 32 -1.59 -2.77 1.68
N SER A 33 -2.15 -3.10 2.84
CA SER A 33 -1.55 -2.79 4.14
C SER A 33 -0.20 -3.47 4.33
N THR A 34 -0.04 -4.69 3.82
CA THR A 34 1.24 -5.43 3.87
C THR A 34 2.33 -4.70 3.05
N ALA A 35 1.99 -4.26 1.84
CA ALA A 35 2.93 -3.51 1.01
C ALA A 35 3.28 -2.14 1.62
N ILE A 36 2.28 -1.41 2.14
CA ILE A 36 2.49 -0.09 2.76
C ILE A 36 3.35 -0.20 4.02
N ALA A 37 3.08 -1.18 4.90
CA ALA A 37 3.87 -1.38 6.11
C ALA A 37 5.36 -1.64 5.81
N ALA A 38 5.64 -2.51 4.81
CA ALA A 38 7.01 -2.78 4.39
C ALA A 38 7.70 -1.55 3.73
N ALA A 39 6.94 -0.69 3.04
CA ALA A 39 7.49 0.55 2.50
C ALA A 39 7.85 1.54 3.63
N ILE A 40 6.95 1.74 4.59
CA ILE A 40 7.18 2.60 5.77
C ILE A 40 8.41 2.13 6.55
N GLU A 41 8.52 0.83 6.83
CA GLU A 41 9.66 0.23 7.52
C GLU A 41 10.99 0.50 6.78
N ARG A 42 11.02 0.27 5.45
CA ARG A 42 12.21 0.52 4.62
C ARG A 42 12.56 1.99 4.48
N ALA A 43 11.58 2.89 4.59
CA ALA A 43 11.79 4.32 4.58
C ALA A 43 12.38 4.83 5.91
N GLY A 44 12.31 4.04 6.99
CA GLY A 44 12.84 4.40 8.30
C GLY A 44 12.05 5.51 9.01
N ILE A 45 10.77 5.67 8.66
CA ILE A 45 9.85 6.64 9.26
C ILE A 45 8.83 5.96 10.18
N ALA A 46 8.19 6.72 11.07
CA ALA A 46 7.08 6.20 11.85
C ALA A 46 5.79 6.21 11.01
N ALA A 47 4.88 5.26 11.26
CA ALA A 47 3.59 5.24 10.58
C ALA A 47 2.74 6.50 10.86
N GLY A 48 2.96 7.15 12.01
CA GLY A 48 2.30 8.41 12.36
C GLY A 48 2.81 9.64 11.60
N ASP A 49 3.92 9.53 10.86
CA ASP A 49 4.46 10.61 10.02
C ASP A 49 3.76 10.69 8.66
N VAL A 50 2.84 9.75 8.35
CA VAL A 50 2.09 9.71 7.09
C VAL A 50 0.78 10.46 7.27
N ASP A 51 0.66 11.63 6.64
CA ASP A 51 -0.55 12.46 6.70
C ASP A 51 -1.67 11.96 5.78
N GLU A 52 -1.32 11.46 4.59
CA GLU A 52 -2.29 11.13 3.55
C GLU A 52 -1.86 9.91 2.72
N VAL A 53 -2.86 9.13 2.26
CA VAL A 53 -2.65 7.95 1.43
C VAL A 53 -3.57 8.01 0.21
N PHE A 54 -2.97 7.95 -0.98
CA PHE A 54 -3.69 7.75 -2.24
C PHE A 54 -3.52 6.30 -2.70
N MET A 55 -4.61 5.54 -2.73
CA MET A 55 -4.58 4.12 -3.09
C MET A 55 -5.51 3.79 -4.26
N GLY A 56 -4.93 3.27 -5.35
CA GLY A 56 -5.69 2.87 -6.53
C GLY A 56 -6.36 1.50 -6.34
N CYS A 57 -7.66 1.40 -6.66
CA CYS A 57 -8.39 0.14 -6.72
C CYS A 57 -9.45 0.19 -7.84
N VAL A 58 -9.36 -0.71 -8.83
CA VAL A 58 -10.24 -0.68 -10.01
C VAL A 58 -11.61 -1.30 -9.72
N LEU A 59 -11.67 -2.38 -8.93
CA LEU A 59 -12.90 -3.10 -8.59
C LEU A 59 -13.12 -3.07 -7.05
N PRO A 60 -13.56 -1.94 -6.47
CA PRO A 60 -13.63 -1.75 -5.02
C PRO A 60 -14.86 -2.36 -4.35
N ALA A 61 -15.77 -2.97 -5.11
CA ALA A 61 -17.01 -3.54 -4.58
C ALA A 61 -16.73 -4.59 -3.49
N GLY A 62 -17.40 -4.47 -2.34
CA GLY A 62 -17.27 -5.41 -1.23
C GLY A 62 -16.02 -5.21 -0.34
N LEU A 63 -15.18 -4.19 -0.59
CA LEU A 63 -13.96 -3.95 0.18
C LEU A 63 -14.15 -3.13 1.46
N LYS A 64 -15.33 -2.54 1.68
CA LYS A 64 -15.66 -1.72 2.87
C LYS A 64 -14.68 -0.55 3.11
N GLN A 65 -14.15 0.04 2.04
CA GLN A 65 -13.25 1.19 2.10
C GLN A 65 -14.00 2.54 2.09
N CYS A 66 -15.25 2.55 1.64
CA CYS A 66 -16.24 3.60 1.89
C CYS A 66 -17.28 3.07 2.90
N PRO A 67 -18.12 3.93 3.52
CA PRO A 67 -19.26 3.51 4.32
C PRO A 67 -20.07 2.37 3.69
#